data_AF-A0A7C3LV40-F1
#
_entry.id   AF-A0A7C3LV40-F1
#
_cell.length_a   1.000
_cell.length_b   1.000
_cell.length_c   1.000
_cell.angle_alpha   90.00
_cell.angle_beta   90.00
_cell.angle_gamma   90.00
#
_symmetry.space_group_name_H-M   'P 1'
#
loop_
_entity.id
_entity.type
_entity.pdbx_description
1 polymer ?
#
loop_
_entity_poly.entity_id
_entity_poly.type
_entity_poly.pdbx_seq_one_letter_code
_entity_poly.pdbx_strand_id
1 'polypeptide(L)'
;MVPVNPNVEHSAFFRLLNLILGRSRYLVFVAVLAVMLTAFSLFLIGAIQAVDALYHAWSLVLAGTFSPHGISMSLNLNIVSTMLEAVVFYLVGVGLYSLFISPLNVAVALGIESLTDLESKVLSVIIVIMGATFLQHFVLWKDSIGTLEFGASLGLVVVALVTLQWLGHRATEIQKSYSLRTQNRAQHEMFHESLEQHEVKSDDSERSSEPRF
;
A
#
# COMPACT_ATOMS: atom_id res chain seq x y z
N MET A 1 -16.44 52.96 -4.35
CA MET A 1 -15.42 51.96 -4.00
C MET A 1 -16.13 50.78 -3.37
N VAL A 2 -16.26 49.67 -4.11
CA VAL A 2 -16.90 48.44 -3.62
C VAL A 2 -15.82 47.60 -2.93
N PRO A 3 -16.00 47.15 -1.68
CA PRO A 3 -15.00 46.33 -1.01
C PRO A 3 -14.93 44.95 -1.68
N VAL A 4 -13.78 44.64 -2.27
CA VAL A 4 -13.45 43.30 -2.77
C VAL A 4 -13.30 42.38 -1.56
N ASN A 5 -14.20 41.41 -1.43
CA ASN A 5 -14.21 40.42 -0.36
C ASN A 5 -13.13 39.35 -0.63
N PRO A 6 -12.08 39.22 0.20
CA PRO A 6 -10.95 38.31 -0.04
C PRO A 6 -11.30 36.83 0.13
N ASN A 7 -12.48 36.50 0.63
CA ASN A 7 -12.88 35.11 0.91
C ASN A 7 -13.31 34.31 -0.33
N VAL A 8 -13.45 34.95 -1.50
CA VAL A 8 -13.92 34.28 -2.72
C VAL A 8 -12.80 33.49 -3.42
N GLU A 9 -11.55 33.98 -3.37
CA GLU A 9 -10.41 33.36 -4.07
C GLU A 9 -10.06 31.96 -3.53
N HIS A 10 -10.07 31.78 -2.20
CA HIS A 10 -9.80 30.48 -1.61
C HIS A 10 -10.79 29.42 -2.12
N SER A 11 -12.08 29.74 -2.20
CA SER A 11 -13.10 28.79 -2.65
C SER A 11 -13.00 28.42 -4.14
N ALA A 12 -12.58 29.35 -4.99
CA ALA A 12 -12.40 29.12 -6.43
C ALA A 12 -11.16 28.27 -6.72
N PHE A 13 -10.05 28.55 -6.03
CA PHE A 13 -8.83 27.74 -6.09
C PHE A 13 -9.09 26.30 -5.62
N PHE A 14 -9.76 26.11 -4.47
CA PHE A 14 -10.13 24.77 -3.99
C PHE A 14 -11.10 24.05 -4.95
N ARG A 15 -12.03 24.75 -5.60
CA ARG A 15 -12.92 24.16 -6.63
C ARG A 15 -12.17 23.77 -7.90
N LEU A 16 -11.23 24.59 -8.37
CA LEU A 16 -10.38 24.26 -9.52
C LEU A 16 -9.43 23.10 -9.21
N LEU A 17 -8.88 23.05 -7.99
CA LEU A 17 -8.07 21.93 -7.51
C LEU A 17 -8.91 20.64 -7.49
N ASN A 18 -10.12 20.68 -6.95
CA ASN A 18 -11.03 19.53 -6.93
C ASN A 18 -11.47 19.10 -8.33
N LEU A 19 -11.64 20.03 -9.27
CA LEU A 19 -11.94 19.69 -10.68
C LEU A 19 -10.74 19.04 -11.39
N ILE A 20 -9.53 19.50 -11.12
CA ILE A 20 -8.27 18.95 -11.67
C ILE A 20 -7.96 17.58 -11.04
N LEU A 21 -8.11 17.45 -9.72
CA LEU A 21 -7.97 16.20 -8.98
C LEU A 21 -9.04 15.18 -9.39
N GLY A 22 -10.30 15.59 -9.54
CA GLY A 22 -11.38 14.73 -10.03
C GLY A 22 -11.18 14.24 -11.46
N ARG A 23 -10.54 15.05 -12.32
CA ARG A 23 -10.14 14.67 -13.69
C ARG A 23 -8.89 13.78 -13.71
N SER A 24 -7.97 13.94 -12.76
CA SER A 24 -6.74 13.15 -12.65
C SER A 24 -7.03 11.65 -12.46
N ARG A 25 -8.12 11.30 -11.77
CA ARG A 25 -8.50 9.89 -11.55
C ARG A 25 -8.78 9.14 -12.85
N TYR A 26 -9.31 9.82 -13.87
CA TYR A 26 -9.51 9.23 -15.19
C TYR A 26 -8.18 9.00 -15.93
N LEU A 27 -7.23 9.93 -15.82
CA LEU A 27 -5.89 9.74 -16.40
C LEU A 27 -5.16 8.56 -15.77
N VAL A 28 -5.24 8.43 -14.44
CA VAL A 28 -4.62 7.31 -13.75
C VAL A 28 -5.31 5.99 -14.11
N PHE A 29 -6.64 5.96 -14.26
CA PHE A 29 -7.35 4.77 -14.69
C PHE A 29 -6.88 4.28 -16.06
N VAL A 30 -6.67 5.20 -17.02
CA VAL A 30 -6.11 4.85 -18.34
C VAL A 30 -4.68 4.32 -18.21
N ALA A 31 -3.84 4.93 -17.36
CA ALA A 31 -2.48 4.45 -17.11
C ALA A 31 -2.45 3.04 -16.49
N VAL A 32 -3.31 2.78 -15.49
CA VAL A 32 -3.44 1.47 -14.85
C VAL A 32 -3.90 0.41 -15.85
N LEU A 33 -4.89 0.73 -16.70
CA LEU A 33 -5.33 -0.17 -17.77
C LEU A 33 -4.22 -0.46 -18.77
N ALA A 34 -3.45 0.55 -19.17
CA ALA A 34 -2.32 0.37 -20.09
C ALA A 34 -1.26 -0.58 -19.48
N VAL A 35 -0.86 -0.34 -18.23
CA VAL A 35 0.11 -1.20 -17.51
C VAL A 35 -0.40 -2.63 -17.36
N MET A 36 -1.69 -2.81 -17.04
CA MET A 36 -2.34 -4.13 -16.96
C MET A 36 -2.34 -4.86 -18.31
N LEU A 37 -2.65 -4.16 -19.40
CA LEU A 37 -2.59 -4.72 -20.75
C LEU A 37 -1.16 -5.10 -21.14
N THR A 38 -0.17 -4.28 -20.80
CA THR A 38 1.25 -4.60 -21.01
C THR A 38 1.66 -5.85 -20.25
N ALA A 39 1.31 -5.96 -18.96
CA ALA A 39 1.59 -7.15 -18.16
C ALA A 39 0.96 -8.40 -18.77
N PHE A 40 -0.29 -8.31 -19.20
CA PHE A 40 -1.00 -9.41 -19.86
C PHE A 40 -0.33 -9.82 -21.18
N SER A 41 0.08 -8.84 -22.00
CA SER A 41 0.80 -9.10 -23.25
C SER A 41 2.13 -9.81 -23.00
N LEU A 42 2.91 -9.35 -22.02
CA LEU A 42 4.17 -9.96 -21.63
C LEU A 42 3.98 -11.39 -21.10
N PHE A 43 2.90 -11.65 -20.35
CA PHE A 43 2.55 -13.01 -19.93
C PHE A 43 2.30 -13.93 -21.11
N LEU A 44 1.54 -13.48 -22.11
CA LEU A 44 1.29 -14.27 -23.32
C LEU A 44 2.58 -14.54 -24.09
N ILE A 45 3.41 -13.51 -24.30
CA ILE A 45 4.69 -13.63 -24.98
C ILE A 45 5.61 -14.62 -24.24
N GLY A 46 5.75 -14.46 -22.93
CA GLY A 46 6.55 -15.36 -22.09
C GLY A 46 6.04 -16.80 -22.11
N ALA A 47 4.71 -17.00 -22.08
CA ALA A 47 4.11 -18.32 -22.18
C ALA A 47 4.38 -19.00 -23.53
N ILE A 48 4.25 -18.25 -24.63
CA ILE A 48 4.55 -18.76 -25.97
C ILE A 48 6.04 -19.16 -26.06
N GLN A 49 6.95 -18.32 -25.58
CA GLN A 49 8.38 -18.63 -25.55
C GLN A 49 8.69 -19.88 -24.71
N ALA A 50 8.03 -20.04 -23.56
CA ALA A 50 8.20 -21.21 -22.71
C ALA A 50 7.74 -22.50 -23.41
N VAL A 51 6.60 -22.45 -24.09
CA VAL A 51 6.07 -23.59 -24.85
C VAL A 51 6.98 -23.96 -26.02
N ASP A 52 7.45 -22.97 -26.78
CA ASP A 52 8.36 -23.19 -27.91
C ASP A 52 9.70 -23.80 -27.45
N ALA A 53 10.25 -23.30 -26.35
CA ALA A 53 11.46 -23.84 -25.75
C ALA A 53 11.27 -25.30 -25.26
N LEU A 54 10.10 -25.62 -24.70
CA LEU A 54 9.77 -26.99 -24.29
C LEU A 54 9.68 -27.94 -25.48
N TYR A 55 9.04 -27.51 -26.58
CA TYR A 55 8.96 -28.30 -27.81
C TYR A 55 10.35 -28.55 -28.42
N HIS A 56 11.20 -27.54 -28.48
CA HIS A 56 12.57 -27.67 -28.96
C HIS A 56 13.43 -28.56 -28.05
N ALA A 57 13.29 -28.45 -26.73
CA ALA A 57 14.00 -29.29 -25.79
C ALA A 57 13.60 -30.77 -25.95
N TRP A 58 12.30 -31.04 -26.09
CA TRP A 58 11.78 -32.40 -26.27
C TRP A 58 12.21 -33.00 -27.62
N SER A 59 12.21 -32.22 -28.69
CA SER A 59 12.63 -32.68 -30.02
C SER A 59 14.13 -33.02 -30.06
N LEU A 60 14.98 -32.27 -29.35
CA LEU A 60 16.41 -32.59 -29.21
C LEU A 60 16.63 -33.91 -28.45
N VAL A 61 15.90 -34.15 -27.38
CA VAL A 61 15.99 -35.39 -26.59
C VAL A 61 15.58 -36.60 -27.43
N LEU A 62 14.50 -36.47 -28.22
CA LEU A 62 14.04 -37.50 -29.15
C LEU A 62 15.04 -37.77 -30.28
N ALA A 63 15.80 -36.76 -30.72
CA ALA A 63 16.81 -36.88 -31.78
C ALA A 63 18.13 -37.55 -31.32
N GLY A 64 18.29 -37.83 -30.02
CA GLY A 64 19.43 -38.57 -29.47
C GLY A 64 20.78 -37.85 -29.52
N THR A 65 20.82 -36.57 -29.93
CA THR A 65 22.03 -35.77 -30.01
C THR A 65 22.25 -35.02 -28.70
N PHE A 66 22.84 -35.69 -27.72
CA PHE A 66 23.40 -35.02 -26.54
C PHE A 66 24.64 -34.22 -26.98
N SER A 67 24.44 -32.99 -27.46
CA SER A 67 25.54 -32.02 -27.55
C SER A 67 25.81 -31.48 -26.15
N PRO A 68 26.96 -31.82 -25.52
CA PRO A 68 27.19 -31.46 -24.12
C PRO A 68 27.46 -29.97 -23.91
N HIS A 69 27.79 -29.20 -24.95
CA HIS A 69 28.33 -27.85 -24.80
C HIS A 69 27.66 -26.88 -25.78
N GLY A 70 26.77 -26.02 -25.28
CA GLY A 70 26.56 -24.68 -25.87
C GLY A 70 25.14 -24.19 -26.15
N ILE A 71 24.09 -25.03 -26.16
CA ILE A 71 22.80 -24.60 -26.74
C ILE A 71 21.76 -24.09 -25.72
N SER A 72 21.84 -24.38 -24.42
CA SER A 72 20.61 -24.27 -23.60
C SER A 72 20.63 -23.31 -22.40
N MET A 73 21.74 -22.65 -22.06
CA MET A 73 21.74 -21.77 -20.88
C MET A 73 21.15 -20.39 -21.17
N SER A 74 21.45 -19.79 -22.33
CA SER A 74 21.03 -18.42 -22.66
C SER A 74 19.56 -18.32 -23.05
N LEU A 75 19.01 -19.35 -23.72
CA LEU A 75 17.60 -19.36 -24.13
C LEU A 75 16.65 -19.43 -22.92
N ASN A 76 17.01 -20.23 -21.90
CA ASN A 76 16.20 -20.43 -20.71
C ASN A 76 16.15 -19.17 -19.82
N LEU A 77 17.24 -18.43 -19.69
CA LEU A 77 17.29 -17.22 -18.86
C LEU A 77 16.41 -16.09 -19.44
N ASN A 78 16.29 -15.99 -20.77
CA ASN A 78 15.45 -14.99 -21.40
C ASN A 78 13.96 -15.18 -21.06
N ILE A 79 13.49 -16.43 -21.03
CA ILE A 79 12.09 -16.78 -20.73
C ILE A 79 11.73 -16.37 -19.30
N VAL A 80 12.58 -16.73 -18.33
CA VAL A 80 12.36 -16.39 -16.92
C VAL A 80 12.36 -14.86 -16.74
N SER A 81 13.28 -14.15 -17.40
CA SER A 81 13.31 -12.69 -17.39
C SER A 81 12.01 -12.07 -17.91
N THR A 82 11.52 -12.49 -19.08
CA THR A 82 10.29 -11.94 -19.66
C THR A 82 9.06 -12.22 -18.79
N MET A 83 8.95 -13.42 -18.23
CA MET A 83 7.85 -13.76 -17.33
C MET A 83 7.92 -12.99 -16.01
N LEU A 84 9.12 -12.77 -15.48
CA LEU A 84 9.31 -11.99 -14.26
C LEU A 84 9.00 -10.51 -14.48
N GLU A 85 9.38 -9.95 -15.64
CA GLU A 85 8.98 -8.60 -16.07
C GLU A 85 7.46 -8.47 -16.13
N ALA A 86 6.75 -9.46 -16.70
CA ALA A 86 5.28 -9.48 -16.72
C ALA A 86 4.66 -9.40 -15.30
N VAL A 87 5.24 -10.15 -14.35
CA VAL A 87 4.82 -10.10 -12.93
C VAL A 87 5.09 -8.74 -12.31
N VAL A 88 6.23 -8.10 -12.60
CA VAL A 88 6.54 -6.76 -12.09
C VAL A 88 5.52 -5.75 -12.60
N PHE A 89 5.23 -5.72 -13.90
CA PHE A 89 4.21 -4.84 -14.48
C PHE A 89 2.82 -5.11 -13.89
N TYR A 90 2.49 -6.37 -13.61
CA TYR A 90 1.24 -6.73 -12.93
C TYR A 90 1.19 -6.14 -11.51
N LEU A 91 2.25 -6.31 -10.70
CA LEU A 91 2.33 -5.77 -9.35
C LEU A 91 2.26 -4.24 -9.33
N VAL A 92 2.93 -3.57 -10.27
CA VAL A 92 2.82 -2.11 -10.47
C VAL A 92 1.37 -1.73 -10.79
N GLY A 93 0.73 -2.41 -11.73
CA GLY A 93 -0.66 -2.15 -12.10
C GLY A 93 -1.64 -2.34 -10.93
N VAL A 94 -1.48 -3.40 -10.15
CA VAL A 94 -2.29 -3.65 -8.93
C VAL A 94 -2.01 -2.59 -7.87
N GLY A 95 -0.74 -2.22 -7.67
CA GLY A 95 -0.34 -1.19 -6.70
C GLY A 95 -0.95 0.17 -7.04
N LEU A 96 -0.86 0.58 -8.30
CA LEU A 96 -1.48 1.82 -8.80
C LEU A 96 -3.01 1.76 -8.72
N TYR A 97 -3.63 0.61 -9.04
CA TYR A 97 -5.06 0.40 -8.87
C TYR A 97 -5.51 0.57 -7.40
N SER A 98 -4.76 -0.02 -6.46
CA SER A 98 -5.03 0.04 -5.02
C SER A 98 -4.84 1.43 -4.42
N LEU A 99 -3.95 2.23 -5.01
CA LEU A 99 -3.64 3.57 -4.55
C LEU A 99 -4.65 4.60 -5.05
N PHE A 100 -5.08 4.51 -6.32
CA PHE A 100 -5.84 5.58 -6.97
C PHE A 100 -7.32 5.25 -7.26
N ILE A 101 -7.68 3.97 -7.38
CA ILE A 101 -9.04 3.57 -7.79
C ILE A 101 -9.83 2.96 -6.64
N SER A 102 -9.23 2.11 -5.80
CA SER A 102 -9.92 1.49 -4.68
C SER A 102 -9.52 2.16 -3.35
N PRO A 103 -10.30 3.13 -2.84
CA PRO A 103 -10.30 3.35 -1.42
C PRO A 103 -10.88 2.08 -0.82
N LEU A 104 -10.10 1.36 -0.02
CA LEU A 104 -10.71 0.37 0.88
C LEU A 104 -11.81 1.14 1.61
N ASN A 105 -13.05 0.63 1.51
CA ASN A 105 -14.30 1.22 1.99
C ASN A 105 -14.36 1.36 3.53
N VAL A 106 -13.21 1.41 4.19
CA VAL A 106 -12.98 1.50 5.64
C VAL A 106 -12.66 2.96 6.04
N ALA A 107 -12.13 3.77 5.12
CA ALA A 107 -11.80 5.18 5.40
C ALA A 107 -13.02 6.10 5.56
N VAL A 108 -14.17 5.76 4.95
CA VAL A 108 -15.42 6.54 5.08
C VAL A 108 -16.18 6.20 6.38
N ALA A 109 -15.95 5.02 6.96
CA ALA A 109 -16.60 4.61 8.21
C ALA A 109 -15.89 5.11 9.48
N LEU A 110 -14.63 5.57 9.37
CA LEU A 110 -13.79 5.93 10.53
C LEU A 110 -13.23 7.36 10.55
N GLY A 111 -13.67 8.23 9.63
CA GLY A 111 -13.63 9.69 9.84
C GLY A 111 -12.28 10.31 10.20
N ILE A 112 -11.15 9.73 9.77
CA ILE A 112 -9.81 10.31 9.99
C ILE A 112 -8.99 10.12 8.71
N GLU A 113 -9.02 11.13 7.84
CA GLU A 113 -8.02 11.33 6.80
C GLU A 113 -6.71 11.77 7.46
N SER A 114 -5.74 10.88 7.60
CA SER A 114 -4.35 11.29 7.85
C SER A 114 -3.53 11.03 6.59
N LEU A 115 -2.79 12.05 6.15
CA LEU A 115 -1.83 11.99 5.03
C LEU A 115 -0.83 10.82 5.18
N THR A 116 -0.57 10.43 6.42
CA THR A 116 0.32 9.33 6.84
C THR A 116 -0.11 7.95 6.31
N ASP A 117 -1.42 7.72 6.13
CA ASP A 117 -1.93 6.44 5.62
C ASP A 117 -1.69 6.31 4.10
N LEU A 118 -1.84 7.43 3.38
CA LEU A 118 -1.56 7.47 1.95
C LEU A 118 -0.04 7.27 1.68
N GLU A 119 0.81 7.88 2.50
CA GLU A 119 2.27 7.74 2.45
C GLU A 119 2.72 6.29 2.67
N SER A 120 2.19 5.62 3.71
CA SER A 120 2.50 4.22 4.02
C SER A 120 2.09 3.28 2.87
N LYS A 121 0.95 3.55 2.24
CA LYS A 121 0.45 2.75 1.11
C LYS A 121 1.30 2.90 -0.14
N VAL A 122 1.77 4.13 -0.43
CA VAL A 122 2.70 4.40 -1.54
C VAL A 122 4.05 3.71 -1.29
N LEU A 123 4.59 3.82 -0.08
CA LEU A 123 5.86 3.19 0.30
C LEU A 123 5.82 1.67 0.15
N SER A 124 4.72 1.04 0.55
CA SER A 124 4.51 -0.41 0.38
C SER A 124 4.63 -0.83 -1.09
N VAL A 125 4.00 -0.08 -2.01
CA VAL A 125 4.10 -0.35 -3.45
C VAL A 125 5.53 -0.13 -3.97
N ILE A 126 6.23 0.92 -3.52
CA ILE A 126 7.62 1.19 -3.92
C ILE A 126 8.55 0.05 -3.50
N ILE A 127 8.43 -0.46 -2.27
CA ILE A 127 9.25 -1.57 -1.78
C ILE A 127 9.04 -2.83 -2.62
N VAL A 128 7.78 -3.14 -2.97
CA VAL A 128 7.45 -4.27 -3.84
C VAL A 128 8.09 -4.13 -5.22
N ILE A 129 8.04 -2.94 -5.82
CA ILE A 129 8.66 -2.66 -7.13
C ILE A 129 10.17 -2.82 -7.05
N MET A 130 10.81 -2.24 -6.04
CA MET A 130 12.26 -2.37 -5.82
C MET A 130 12.69 -3.84 -5.67
N GLY A 131 11.96 -4.62 -4.88
CA GLY A 131 12.22 -6.06 -4.70
C GLY A 131 12.06 -6.84 -6.01
N ALA A 132 11.03 -6.53 -6.79
CA ALA A 132 10.79 -7.18 -8.07
C ALA A 132 11.88 -6.83 -9.12
N THR A 133 12.33 -5.58 -9.17
CA THR A 133 13.46 -5.14 -10.01
C THR A 133 14.76 -5.84 -9.61
N PHE A 134 15.00 -6.01 -8.31
CA PHE A 134 16.16 -6.77 -7.83
C PHE A 134 16.10 -8.23 -8.25
N LEU A 135 14.95 -8.88 -8.08
CA LEU A 135 14.78 -10.27 -8.50
C LEU A 135 14.98 -10.42 -10.00
N GLN A 136 14.51 -9.47 -10.81
CA GLN A 136 14.76 -9.45 -12.24
C GLN A 136 16.25 -9.37 -12.53
N HIS A 137 16.96 -8.37 -11.99
CA HIS A 137 18.40 -8.23 -12.19
C HIS A 137 19.19 -9.48 -11.72
N PHE A 138 18.77 -10.08 -10.62
CA PHE A 138 19.37 -11.30 -10.07
C PHE A 138 19.20 -12.52 -10.99
N VAL A 139 18.07 -12.65 -11.68
CA VAL A 139 17.84 -13.74 -12.65
C VAL A 139 18.68 -13.58 -13.91
N LEU A 140 18.95 -12.33 -14.37
CA LEU A 140 19.78 -12.05 -15.54
C LEU A 140 21.29 -12.07 -15.26
N TRP A 141 21.69 -12.43 -14.04
CA TRP A 141 23.04 -12.27 -13.52
C TRP A 141 24.12 -12.90 -14.42
N LYS A 142 25.12 -12.07 -14.77
CA LYS A 142 26.34 -12.49 -15.49
C LYS A 142 27.63 -12.13 -14.75
N ASP A 143 27.59 -11.24 -13.75
CA ASP A 143 28.76 -10.74 -13.03
C ASP A 143 28.51 -10.59 -11.52
N SER A 144 29.24 -11.35 -10.72
CA SER A 144 29.09 -11.48 -9.27
C SER A 144 29.20 -10.18 -8.50
N ILE A 145 30.15 -9.34 -8.91
CA ILE A 145 30.44 -8.12 -8.15
C ILE A 145 29.39 -7.04 -8.44
N GLY A 146 29.01 -6.86 -9.71
CA GLY A 146 28.00 -5.86 -10.09
C GLY A 146 26.63 -6.12 -9.49
N THR A 147 26.20 -7.38 -9.37
CA THR A 147 24.93 -7.71 -8.70
C THR A 147 24.99 -7.50 -7.19
N LEU A 148 26.15 -7.70 -6.56
CA LEU A 148 26.33 -7.37 -5.14
C LEU A 148 26.25 -5.86 -4.91
N GLU A 149 26.88 -5.05 -5.77
CA GLU A 149 26.82 -3.59 -5.70
C GLU A 149 25.39 -3.07 -5.93
N PHE A 150 24.69 -3.61 -6.92
CA PHE A 150 23.28 -3.30 -7.17
C PHE A 150 22.40 -3.68 -5.98
N GLY A 151 22.56 -4.88 -5.44
CA GLY A 151 21.81 -5.33 -4.26
C GLY A 151 22.11 -4.50 -3.01
N ALA A 152 23.38 -4.14 -2.79
CA ALA A 152 23.80 -3.34 -1.65
C ALA A 152 23.22 -1.93 -1.71
N SER A 153 23.30 -1.27 -2.87
CA SER A 153 22.71 0.07 -3.08
C SER A 153 21.19 0.06 -2.90
N LEU A 154 20.49 -0.91 -3.49
CA LEU A 154 19.05 -1.08 -3.35
C LEU A 154 18.65 -1.35 -1.89
N GLY A 155 19.41 -2.21 -1.19
CA GLY A 155 19.22 -2.49 0.22
C GLY A 155 19.37 -1.24 1.09
N LEU A 156 20.36 -0.39 0.79
CA LEU A 156 20.58 0.87 1.50
C LEU A 156 19.39 1.82 1.32
N VAL A 157 18.85 1.93 0.11
CA VAL A 157 17.64 2.73 -0.16
C VAL A 157 16.43 2.18 0.59
N VAL A 158 16.20 0.87 0.56
CA VAL A 158 15.06 0.24 1.28
C VAL A 158 15.19 0.45 2.79
N VAL A 159 16.38 0.28 3.36
CA VAL A 159 16.63 0.56 4.79
C VAL A 159 16.37 2.03 5.10
N ALA A 160 16.81 2.97 4.27
CA ALA A 160 16.56 4.39 4.46
C ALA A 160 15.05 4.71 4.45
N LEU A 161 14.28 4.12 3.52
CA LEU A 161 12.83 4.30 3.44
C LEU A 161 12.10 3.69 4.66
N VAL A 162 12.47 2.46 5.05
CA VAL A 162 11.86 1.77 6.19
C VAL A 162 12.18 2.47 7.52
N THR A 163 13.40 2.95 7.70
CA THR A 163 13.78 3.71 8.90
C THR A 163 13.06 5.04 9.00
N LEU A 164 12.88 5.77 7.89
CA LEU A 164 12.03 6.97 7.84
C LEU A 164 10.58 6.66 8.18
N GLN A 165 10.01 5.60 7.60
CA GLN A 165 8.63 5.19 7.89
C GLN A 165 8.45 4.79 9.35
N TRP A 166 9.41 4.04 9.91
CA TRP A 166 9.40 3.65 11.32
C TRP A 166 9.48 4.87 12.25
N LEU A 167 10.30 5.86 11.91
CA LEU A 167 10.41 7.11 12.66
C LEU A 167 9.11 7.93 12.59
N GLY A 168 8.47 7.97 11.42
CA GLY A 168 7.17 8.64 11.22
C GLY A 168 6.01 7.96 11.95
N HIS A 169 5.93 6.62 11.92
CA HIS A 169 4.83 5.89 12.58
C HIS A 169 4.84 6.00 14.11
N ARG A 170 6.02 6.17 14.73
CA ARG A 170 6.12 6.38 16.18
C ARG A 170 5.45 7.66 16.66
N ALA A 171 5.25 8.66 15.79
CA ALA A 171 4.48 9.85 16.14
C ALA A 171 2.97 9.58 16.24
N THR A 172 2.46 8.59 15.50
CA THR A 172 1.02 8.30 15.41
C THR A 172 0.50 7.41 16.55
N GLU A 173 1.32 6.49 17.09
CA GLU A 173 0.90 5.63 18.22
C GLU A 173 0.65 6.42 19.52
N ILE A 174 1.37 7.53 19.73
CA ILE A 174 1.22 8.39 20.91
C ILE A 174 -0.17 9.05 20.94
N GLN A 175 -0.70 9.42 19.78
CA GLN A 175 -2.02 10.08 19.68
C GLN A 175 -3.17 9.10 19.90
N LYS A 176 -3.08 7.87 19.38
CA LYS A 176 -4.08 6.81 19.60
C LYS A 176 -4.12 6.36 21.06
N SER A 177 -2.97 6.36 21.73
CA SER A 177 -2.87 6.04 23.16
C SER A 177 -3.43 7.13 24.06
N TYR A 178 -3.43 8.39 23.61
CA TYR A 178 -3.99 9.51 24.36
C TYR A 178 -5.53 9.51 24.32
N SER A 179 -6.14 9.23 23.16
CA SER A 179 -7.62 9.16 23.02
C SER A 179 -8.24 7.99 23.78
N LEU A 180 -7.54 6.85 23.86
CA LEU A 180 -7.99 5.69 24.65
C LEU A 180 -7.91 5.96 26.17
N ARG A 181 -6.94 6.75 26.63
CA ARG A 181 -6.79 7.10 28.05
C ARG A 181 -7.84 8.11 28.52
N THR A 182 -8.21 9.08 27.68
CA THR A 182 -9.31 10.01 28.00
C THR A 182 -10.66 9.29 27.99
N GLN A 183 -10.89 8.37 27.05
CA GLN A 183 -12.12 7.58 27.02
C GLN A 183 -12.26 6.62 28.22
N ASN A 184 -11.19 5.92 28.61
CA ASN A 184 -11.23 5.03 29.79
C ASN A 184 -11.41 5.79 31.11
N ARG A 185 -10.84 7.00 31.25
CA ARG A 185 -11.05 7.85 32.43
C ARG A 185 -12.46 8.40 32.50
N ALA A 186 -12.99 8.93 31.39
CA ALA A 186 -14.36 9.42 31.32
C ALA A 186 -15.38 8.29 31.60
N GLN A 187 -15.09 7.07 31.14
CA GLN A 187 -15.92 5.90 31.43
C GLN A 187 -15.90 5.57 32.94
N HIS A 188 -14.74 5.57 33.60
CA HIS A 188 -14.65 5.37 35.05
C HIS A 188 -15.38 6.46 35.86
N GLU A 189 -15.29 7.73 35.44
CA GLU A 189 -15.98 8.84 36.12
C GLU A 189 -17.52 8.69 36.05
N MET A 190 -18.07 8.29 34.90
CA MET A 190 -19.51 8.01 34.76
C MET A 190 -19.99 6.81 35.60
N PHE A 191 -19.11 5.82 35.85
CA PHE A 191 -19.41 4.68 36.72
C PHE A 191 -19.40 5.04 38.21
N HIS A 192 -18.60 6.03 38.63
CA HIS A 192 -18.61 6.50 40.01
C HIS A 192 -19.81 7.42 40.31
N GLU A 193 -20.18 8.30 39.37
CA GLU A 193 -21.34 9.20 39.54
C GLU A 193 -22.68 8.43 39.65
N SER A 194 -22.79 7.27 38.99
CA SER A 194 -23.98 6.41 39.05
C SER A 194 -24.09 5.61 40.36
N LEU A 195 -23.00 5.37 41.09
CA LEU A 195 -23.01 4.68 42.38
C LEU A 195 -23.25 5.65 43.55
N GLU A 196 -22.71 6.88 43.50
CA GLU A 196 -22.96 7.88 44.55
C GLU A 196 -24.43 8.37 44.56
N GLN A 197 -25.09 8.46 43.40
CA GLN A 197 -26.51 8.82 43.34
C GLN A 197 -27.46 7.72 43.86
N HIS A 198 -27.01 6.47 43.97
CA HIS A 198 -27.79 5.39 44.59
C HIS A 198 -27.68 5.37 46.12
N GLU A 199 -26.58 5.86 46.70
CA GLU A 199 -26.36 5.85 48.15
C GLU A 199 -27.04 7.03 48.86
N VAL A 200 -27.07 8.22 48.25
CA VAL A 200 -27.72 9.41 48.85
C VAL A 200 -29.26 9.31 48.80
N LYS A 201 -29.82 8.59 47.82
CA LYS A 201 -31.28 8.46 47.67
C LYS A 201 -31.90 7.40 48.59
N SER A 202 -31.13 6.45 49.12
CA SER A 202 -31.65 5.47 50.09
C SER A 202 -31.79 6.05 51.50
N ASP A 203 -30.85 6.89 51.96
CA ASP A 203 -30.86 7.44 53.32
C ASP A 203 -31.96 8.51 53.54
N ASP A 204 -32.30 9.28 52.50
CA ASP A 204 -33.35 10.31 52.58
C ASP A 204 -34.77 9.71 52.51
N SER A 205 -34.91 8.45 52.10
CA SER A 205 -36.20 7.75 52.02
C SER A 205 -36.63 7.09 53.33
N GLU A 206 -35.68 6.77 54.22
CA GLU A 206 -35.96 6.15 55.52
C GLU A 206 -36.32 7.17 56.61
N ARG A 207 -35.99 8.46 56.44
CA ARG A 207 -36.25 9.51 57.43
C ARG A 207 -37.62 10.19 57.31
N SER A 208 -38.40 9.89 56.26
CA SER A 208 -39.69 10.53 55.97
C SER A 208 -40.92 9.75 56.47
N SER A 209 -40.75 8.60 57.14
CA SER A 209 -41.84 7.72 57.55
C SER A 209 -42.17 7.75 59.05
N GLU A 210 -41.73 8.76 59.80
CA GLU A 210 -42.09 8.93 61.21
C GLU A 210 -43.33 9.86 61.36
N PRO A 211 -44.54 9.34 61.63
CA PRO A 211 -45.70 10.17 61.86
C PRO A 211 -45.58 10.89 63.21
N ARG A 212 -45.51 12.22 63.15
CA ARG A 212 -45.70 13.12 64.30
C ARG A 212 -47.09 12.90 64.91
N PHE A 213 -47.11 12.43 66.15
CA PHE A 213 -48.20 12.67 67.10
C PHE A 213 -47.81 13.81 68.05
#